data_AF-A0A1V6EWH0-F1
#
_entry.id   AF-A0A1V6EWH0-F1
#
_cell.length_a   1.000
_cell.length_b   1.000
_cell.length_c   1.000
_cell.angle_alpha   90.00
_cell.angle_beta   90.00
_cell.angle_gamma   90.00
#
_symmetry.space_group_name_H-M   'P 1'
#
loop_
_entity.id
_entity.type
_entity.pdbx_description
1 polymer ?
#
loop_
_entity_poly.entity_id
_entity_poly.type
_entity_poly.pdbx_seq_one_letter_code
_entity_poly.pdbx_strand_id
1 'polypeptide(L)'
;MAALLDLIDRHDAVVLASPMNFFTVTAVMKRFIERLVCFSYWPWGAGIPKARPYAGRRKQGLVIISTAAPSLMIMPFSHIAKIMKAAALLLCGQKPKMLWIGLAAMEEHTVLSDKIKAKARRLGRDLVK
;
A
#
# COMPACT_ATOMS: atom_id res chain seq x y z
N MET A 1 -16.27 9.27 4.12
CA MET A 1 -15.58 8.07 3.57
C MET A 1 -16.03 7.77 2.14
N ALA A 2 -17.34 7.68 1.87
CA ALA A 2 -17.87 7.46 0.52
C ALA A 2 -17.22 8.36 -0.55
N ALA A 3 -17.21 9.69 -0.35
CA ALA A 3 -16.57 10.62 -1.27
C ALA A 3 -15.09 10.34 -1.59
N LEU A 4 -14.33 9.79 -0.63
CA LEU A 4 -12.93 9.40 -0.86
C LEU A 4 -12.85 8.11 -1.71
N LEU A 5 -13.73 7.15 -1.46
CA LEU A 5 -13.81 5.92 -2.26
C LEU A 5 -14.26 6.22 -3.69
N ASP A 6 -15.25 7.10 -3.86
CA ASP A 6 -15.71 7.57 -5.17
C ASP A 6 -14.60 8.31 -5.92
N LEU A 7 -13.83 9.15 -5.20
CA LEU A 7 -12.66 9.80 -5.77
C LEU A 7 -11.64 8.77 -6.27
N ILE A 8 -11.28 7.78 -5.44
CA ILE A 8 -10.34 6.71 -5.82
C ILE A 8 -10.87 5.92 -7.02
N ASP A 9 -12.17 5.64 -7.07
CA ASP A 9 -12.78 4.88 -8.16
C ASP A 9 -12.76 5.63 -9.50
N ARG A 10 -12.74 6.96 -9.49
CA ARG A 10 -12.64 7.78 -10.71
C ARG A 10 -11.23 7.86 -11.31
N HIS A 11 -10.20 7.46 -10.57
CA HIS A 11 -8.81 7.55 -11.04
C HIS A 11 -8.32 6.23 -11.65
N ASP A 12 -7.41 6.31 -12.62
CA ASP A 12 -6.87 5.14 -13.33
C ASP A 12 -5.80 4.37 -12.52
N ALA A 13 -5.20 5.04 -11.53
CA ALA A 13 -4.14 4.49 -10.72
C ALA A 13 -4.22 4.94 -9.25
N VAL A 14 -3.70 4.11 -8.34
CA VAL A 14 -3.68 4.36 -6.89
C VAL A 14 -2.27 4.15 -6.34
N VAL A 15 -1.81 5.12 -5.56
CA VAL A 15 -0.57 5.02 -4.78
C VAL A 15 -0.91 5.03 -3.29
N LEU A 16 -0.57 3.96 -2.57
CA LEU A 16 -0.64 3.90 -1.11
C LEU A 16 0.77 4.02 -0.53
N ALA A 17 1.03 5.06 0.23
CA ALA A 17 2.32 5.29 0.88
C ALA A 17 2.16 5.37 2.41
N SER A 18 2.99 4.66 3.15
CA SER A 18 3.08 4.82 4.61
C SER A 18 4.51 4.54 5.08
N PRO A 19 5.10 5.40 5.93
CA PRO A 19 6.25 4.97 6.70
C PRO A 19 5.83 3.87 7.68
N MET A 20 6.82 3.08 8.09
CA MET A 20 6.69 2.14 9.18
C MET A 20 6.69 2.88 10.51
N ASN A 21 5.71 2.58 11.34
CA ASN A 21 5.57 3.07 12.70
C ASN A 21 5.18 1.88 13.60
N PHE A 22 5.94 1.63 14.67
CA PHE A 22 5.77 0.45 15.56
C PHE A 22 5.54 -0.87 14.79
N PHE A 23 6.48 -1.24 13.91
CA PHE A 23 6.42 -2.48 13.10
C PHE A 23 5.19 -2.60 12.17
N THR A 24 4.42 -1.54 11.96
CA THR A 24 3.22 -1.52 11.11
C THR A 24 3.05 -0.16 10.41
N VAL A 25 1.90 0.11 9.81
CA VAL A 25 1.56 1.40 9.18
C VAL A 25 1.33 2.50 10.23
N THR A 26 1.28 3.77 9.81
CA THR A 26 0.87 4.86 10.70
C THR A 26 -0.59 4.70 11.16
N ALA A 27 -0.96 5.31 12.29
CA ALA A 27 -2.34 5.30 12.78
C ALA A 27 -3.34 5.87 11.75
N VAL A 28 -2.94 6.89 10.99
CA VAL A 28 -3.77 7.47 9.91
C VAL A 28 -4.02 6.45 8.80
N MET A 29 -2.98 5.74 8.36
CA MET A 29 -3.10 4.70 7.34
C MET A 29 -3.91 3.51 7.86
N LYS A 30 -3.70 3.08 9.11
CA LYS A 30 -4.49 2.01 9.74
C LYS A 30 -5.98 2.34 9.71
N ARG A 31 -6.34 3.57 10.11
CA ARG A 31 -7.71 4.08 10.11
C ARG A 31 -8.31 4.14 8.70
N PHE A 32 -7.51 4.39 7.66
CA PHE A 32 -7.97 4.29 6.27
C PHE A 32 -8.24 2.84 5.86
N ILE A 33 -7.32 1.93 6.17
CA ILE A 33 -7.43 0.50 5.83
C ILE A 33 -8.64 -0.14 6.50
N GLU A 34 -8.93 0.18 7.75
CA GLU A 34 -10.11 -0.32 8.46
C GLU A 34 -11.43 0.12 7.79
N ARG A 35 -11.44 1.28 7.15
CA ARG A 35 -12.61 1.77 6.39
C ARG A 35 -12.80 1.09 5.04
N LEU A 36 -11.85 0.25 4.61
CA LEU A 36 -11.99 -0.61 3.43
C LEU A 36 -12.79 -1.89 3.72
N VAL A 37 -13.31 -2.06 4.94
CA VAL A 37 -14.14 -3.21 5.34
C VAL A 37 -15.35 -3.42 4.41
N CYS A 38 -15.86 -2.37 3.76
CA CYS A 38 -16.94 -2.49 2.77
C CYS A 38 -16.58 -3.36 1.56
N PHE A 39 -15.29 -3.52 1.22
CA PHE A 39 -14.81 -4.37 0.13
C PHE A 39 -14.65 -5.84 0.53
N SER A 40 -14.96 -6.20 1.77
CA SER A 40 -14.95 -7.58 2.25
C SER A 40 -16.28 -7.96 2.90
N TYR A 41 -16.45 -9.26 3.10
CA TYR A 41 -17.54 -9.84 3.88
C TYR A 41 -17.04 -11.10 4.57
N TRP A 42 -17.70 -11.49 5.66
CA TRP A 42 -17.37 -12.69 6.40
C TRP A 42 -18.51 -13.71 6.26
N PRO A 43 -18.40 -14.72 5.38
CA PRO A 43 -19.39 -15.79 5.32
C PRO A 43 -19.37 -16.63 6.59
N TRP A 44 -20.54 -17.03 7.08
CA TRP A 44 -20.64 -17.98 8.20
C TRP A 44 -19.84 -19.26 7.93
N GLY A 45 -19.11 -19.73 8.93
CA GLY A 45 -18.24 -20.92 8.82
C GLY A 45 -16.88 -20.69 8.14
N ALA A 46 -16.59 -19.49 7.63
CA ALA A 46 -15.26 -19.19 7.09
C ALA A 46 -14.26 -18.80 8.19
N GLY A 47 -13.03 -19.30 8.14
CA GLY A 47 -11.96 -18.90 9.06
C GLY A 47 -11.30 -17.55 8.75
N ILE A 48 -11.57 -16.97 7.57
CA ILE A 48 -11.06 -15.66 7.13
C ILE A 48 -12.11 -14.88 6.33
N PRO A 49 -12.07 -13.54 6.34
CA PRO A 49 -12.94 -12.72 5.49
C PRO A 49 -12.61 -12.92 4.01
N LYS A 50 -13.64 -12.84 3.16
CA LYS A 50 -13.53 -12.90 1.70
C LYS A 50 -13.64 -11.50 1.10
N ALA A 51 -12.87 -11.24 0.06
CA ALA A 51 -13.05 -10.04 -0.76
C ALA A 51 -14.35 -10.14 -1.55
N ARG A 52 -15.06 -9.02 -1.68
CA ARG A 52 -16.19 -8.91 -2.62
C ARG A 52 -15.65 -8.91 -4.05
N PRO A 53 -16.43 -9.39 -5.04
CA PRO A 53 -16.06 -9.26 -6.45
C PRO A 53 -15.76 -7.80 -6.79
N TYR A 54 -14.65 -7.57 -7.49
CA TYR A 54 -14.28 -6.24 -7.93
C TYR A 54 -15.18 -5.83 -9.10
N ALA A 55 -15.97 -4.76 -8.92
CA ALA A 55 -17.00 -4.34 -9.88
C ALA A 55 -16.50 -3.36 -10.96
N GLY A 56 -15.25 -2.87 -10.86
CA GLY A 56 -14.68 -1.86 -11.76
C GLY A 56 -13.63 -2.39 -12.74
N ARG A 57 -13.08 -1.48 -13.56
CA ARG A 57 -11.88 -1.75 -14.36
C ARG A 57 -10.67 -1.82 -13.44
N ARG A 58 -9.85 -2.87 -13.57
CA ARG A 58 -8.61 -3.02 -12.79
C ARG A 58 -7.70 -1.80 -13.00
N LYS A 59 -7.15 -1.28 -11.90
CA LYS A 59 -6.35 -0.04 -11.85
C LYS A 59 -4.89 -0.34 -11.56
N GLN A 60 -3.97 0.50 -12.04
CA GLN A 60 -2.56 0.35 -11.67
C GLN A 60 -2.36 0.71 -10.20
N GLY A 61 -1.68 -0.15 -9.44
CA GLY A 61 -1.47 0.04 -8.01
C GLY A 61 0.01 0.12 -7.65
N LEU A 62 0.40 1.05 -6.78
CA LEU A 62 1.74 1.13 -6.20
C LEU A 62 1.67 1.29 -4.68
N VAL A 63 2.39 0.43 -3.97
CA VAL A 63 2.62 0.54 -2.52
C VAL A 63 4.01 1.09 -2.27
N ILE A 64 4.12 2.12 -1.44
CA ILE A 64 5.40 2.68 -0.99
C ILE A 64 5.50 2.51 0.53
N ILE A 65 6.58 1.87 0.98
CA ILE A 65 6.88 1.69 2.39
C ILE A 65 8.27 2.24 2.66
N SER A 66 8.39 3.11 3.66
CA SER A 66 9.68 3.57 4.18
C SER A 66 9.90 3.10 5.61
N THR A 67 11.15 2.85 6.00
CA THR A 67 11.52 2.43 7.35
C THR A 67 12.94 2.89 7.68
N ALA A 68 13.20 3.21 8.95
CA ALA A 68 14.53 3.51 9.44
C ALA A 68 15.41 2.25 9.53
N ALA A 69 14.80 1.07 9.70
CA ALA A 69 15.53 -0.19 9.78
C ALA A 69 16.08 -0.63 8.41
N PRO A 70 17.14 -1.46 8.37
CA PRO A 70 17.52 -2.18 7.16
C PRO A 70 16.37 -3.07 6.69
N SER A 71 15.96 -2.92 5.43
CA SER A 71 14.80 -3.61 4.85
C SER A 71 14.81 -5.12 5.03
N LEU A 72 15.98 -5.76 4.92
CA LEU A 72 16.12 -7.21 4.98
C LEU A 72 15.87 -7.77 6.39
N MET A 73 16.23 -6.99 7.42
CA MET A 73 16.07 -7.39 8.82
C MET A 73 14.62 -7.31 9.28
N ILE A 74 13.86 -6.32 8.81
CA ILE A 74 12.52 -6.02 9.34
C ILE A 74 11.40 -6.77 8.63
N MET A 75 11.63 -7.24 7.40
CA MET A 75 10.63 -7.96 6.61
C MET A 75 10.01 -9.20 7.30
N PRO A 76 10.77 -10.08 7.99
CA PRO A 76 10.18 -11.23 8.67
C PRO A 76 9.37 -10.85 9.92
N PHE A 77 9.64 -9.70 10.53
CA PHE A 77 9.01 -9.28 11.80
C PHE A 77 7.85 -8.30 11.63
N SER A 78 7.47 -7.97 10.38
CA SER A 78 6.42 -6.98 10.12
C SER A 78 5.41 -7.46 9.09
N HIS A 79 4.13 -7.18 9.35
CA HIS A 79 3.04 -7.42 8.40
C HIS A 79 2.70 -6.21 7.54
N ILE A 80 3.47 -5.12 7.60
CA ILE A 80 3.17 -3.87 6.88
C ILE A 80 3.02 -4.09 5.37
N ALA A 81 3.91 -4.87 4.75
CA ALA A 81 3.84 -5.17 3.32
C ALA A 81 2.55 -5.90 2.96
N LYS A 82 2.15 -6.88 3.79
CA LYS A 82 0.95 -7.69 3.60
C LYS A 82 -0.30 -6.82 3.71
N ILE A 83 -0.39 -6.01 4.76
CA ILE A 83 -1.53 -5.12 5.01
C ILE A 83 -1.67 -4.06 3.91
N MET A 84 -0.57 -3.40 3.54
CA MET A 84 -0.57 -2.39 2.47
C MET A 84 -0.93 -2.98 1.10
N LYS A 85 -0.39 -4.16 0.75
CA LYS A 85 -0.73 -4.85 -0.49
C LYS A 85 -2.18 -5.32 -0.53
N ALA A 86 -2.71 -5.81 0.59
CA ALA A 86 -4.11 -6.21 0.68
C ALA A 86 -5.04 -5.00 0.50
N ALA A 87 -4.75 -3.87 1.14
CA ALA A 87 -5.51 -2.64 0.97
C ALA A 87 -5.51 -2.16 -0.48
N ALA A 88 -4.33 -2.09 -1.12
CA ALA A 88 -4.23 -1.70 -2.52
C ALA A 88 -4.90 -2.70 -3.47
N LEU A 89 -4.85 -4.02 -3.19
CA LEU A 89 -5.54 -5.04 -3.96
C LEU A 89 -7.06 -4.83 -3.96
N LEU A 90 -7.65 -4.49 -2.81
CA LEU A 90 -9.08 -4.20 -2.69
C LEU A 90 -9.47 -2.98 -3.54
N LEU A 91 -8.63 -1.94 -3.58
CA LEU A 91 -8.89 -0.72 -4.35
C LEU A 91 -8.64 -0.88 -5.86
N CYS A 92 -7.65 -1.70 -6.24
CA CYS A 92 -7.19 -1.80 -7.64
C CYS A 92 -7.75 -3.01 -8.40
N GLY A 93 -8.27 -4.01 -7.70
CA GLY A 93 -8.71 -5.28 -8.31
C GLY A 93 -7.57 -6.15 -8.85
N GLN A 94 -6.32 -5.76 -8.62
CA GLN A 94 -5.11 -6.51 -8.99
C GLN A 94 -3.94 -6.24 -8.05
N LYS A 95 -2.91 -7.10 -8.10
CA LYS A 95 -1.74 -7.00 -7.22
C LYS A 95 -0.97 -5.70 -7.51
N PRO A 96 -0.68 -4.86 -6.50
CA PRO A 96 0.08 -3.64 -6.70
C PRO A 96 1.58 -3.94 -6.88
N LYS A 97 2.27 -3.04 -7.59
CA LYS A 97 3.73 -2.94 -7.53
C LYS A 97 4.16 -2.38 -6.17
N MET A 98 5.44 -2.53 -5.82
CA MET A 98 5.94 -2.09 -4.52
C MET A 98 7.31 -1.40 -4.62
N LEU A 99 7.43 -0.28 -3.92
CA LEU A 99 8.68 0.40 -3.62
C LEU A 99 8.92 0.32 -2.10
N TRP A 100 10.03 -0.29 -1.71
CA TRP A 100 10.47 -0.35 -0.32
C TRP A 100 11.72 0.49 -0.15
N ILE A 101 11.74 1.35 0.86
CA ILE A 101 12.81 2.28 1.18
C ILE A 101 13.26 2.00 2.62
N GLY A 102 14.37 1.29 2.79
CA GLY A 102 15.00 1.12 4.11
C GLY A 102 15.99 2.24 4.39
N LEU A 103 16.43 2.34 5.65
CA LEU A 103 17.40 3.34 6.11
C LEU A 103 16.95 4.79 5.79
N ALA A 104 15.63 5.03 5.78
CA ALA A 104 15.02 6.26 5.27
C ALA A 104 15.16 7.47 6.22
N ALA A 105 15.66 7.25 7.44
CA ALA A 105 15.75 8.25 8.49
C ALA A 105 17.04 8.06 9.32
N MET A 106 18.15 7.77 8.65
CA MET A 106 19.46 7.70 9.32
C MET A 106 20.01 9.09 9.65
N GLU A 107 19.59 10.12 8.92
CA GLU A 107 20.00 11.51 9.08
C GLU A 107 18.78 12.44 9.06
N GLU A 108 18.88 13.60 9.72
CA GLU A 108 17.81 14.61 9.79
C GLU A 108 17.32 15.06 8.41
N HIS A 109 18.26 15.20 7.46
CA HIS A 109 17.98 15.53 6.07
C HIS A 109 18.36 14.38 5.14
N THR A 110 17.73 13.22 5.34
CA THR A 110 18.00 12.05 4.50
C THR A 110 17.62 12.31 3.03
N VAL A 111 18.62 12.31 2.15
CA VAL A 111 18.43 12.38 0.70
C VAL A 111 18.22 10.98 0.13
N LEU A 112 17.20 10.80 -0.71
CA LEU A 112 16.98 9.54 -1.41
C LEU A 112 18.15 9.23 -2.36
N SER A 113 18.66 8.00 -2.31
CA SER A 113 19.69 7.56 -3.25
C SER A 113 19.18 7.57 -4.70
N ASP A 114 20.08 7.78 -5.66
CA ASP A 114 19.72 7.85 -7.08
C ASP A 114 19.12 6.54 -7.59
N LYS A 115 19.51 5.41 -7.00
CA LYS A 115 18.89 4.10 -7.26
C LYS A 115 17.41 4.08 -6.88
N ILE A 116 17.04 4.63 -5.72
CA ILE A 116 15.65 4.72 -5.28
C ILE A 116 14.89 5.70 -6.18
N LYS A 117 15.45 6.86 -6.48
CA LYS A 117 14.85 7.85 -7.40
C LYS A 117 14.59 7.24 -8.78
N ALA A 118 15.56 6.52 -9.35
CA ALA A 118 15.43 5.85 -10.64
C ALA A 118 14.33 4.77 -10.62
N LYS A 119 14.28 3.96 -9.55
CA LYS A 119 13.23 2.95 -9.37
C LYS A 119 11.84 3.59 -9.22
N ALA A 120 11.73 4.68 -8.45
CA ALA A 120 10.49 5.44 -8.30
C ALA A 120 10.01 6.02 -9.63
N ARG A 121 10.91 6.64 -10.43
CA ARG A 121 10.59 7.14 -11.78
C ARG A 121 10.08 6.03 -12.70
N ARG A 122 10.74 4.86 -12.69
CA ARG A 122 10.31 3.71 -13.49
C ARG A 122 8.91 3.23 -13.08
N LEU A 123 8.67 3.08 -11.77
CA LEU A 123 7.37 2.66 -11.25
C LEU A 123 6.27 3.68 -11.54
N GLY A 124 6.57 4.98 -11.46
CA GLY A 124 5.64 6.05 -11.80
C GLY A 124 5.25 6.02 -13.28
N ARG A 125 6.20 5.82 -14.20
CA ARG A 125 5.89 5.67 -15.64
C ARG A 125 4.98 4.49 -15.94
N ASP A 126 5.05 3.43 -15.14
CA ASP A 126 4.19 2.27 -15.30
C ASP A 126 2.75 2.50 -14.78
N LEU A 127 2.48 3.56 -14.02
CA LEU A 127 1.14 3.90 -13.56
C LEU A 127 0.29 4.61 -14.63
N VAL A 128 0.94 5.20 -15.64
CA VAL A 128 0.31 5.99 -16.72
C VAL A 128 0.14 5.15 -18.00
N LYS A 129 0.36 3.83 -17.91
CA LYS A 129 0.14 2.88 -19.01
C LYS A 129 -1.21 2.20 -18.87
#